data_AF-T0YTU0-F1
#
_entry.id   AF-T0YTU0-F1
#
_cell.length_a   1.000
_cell.length_b   1.000
_cell.length_c   1.000
_cell.angle_alpha   90.00
_cell.angle_beta   90.00
_cell.angle_gamma   90.00
#
_symmetry.space_group_name_H-M   'P 1'
#
loop_
_entity.id
_entity.type
_entity.pdbx_description
1 polymer ?
#
loop_
_entity_poly.entity_id
_entity_poly.type
_entity_poly.pdbx_seq_one_letter_code
_entity_poly.pdbx_strand_id
1 'polypeptide(L)'
;PATTSASTCVPDPITITALDSQGQPLTTYTDTIALSTSSGHGNWSIDQGQGILTPGPADSGTADYTFSSADQGTVILYLADTHADDLTITATDLVAGVTGTSSAIAFRDNAFVFTPENPPADGPDVVVAGRPETIGVAMIDRDPTTGTLWTRARL
;
A
#
# COMPACT_ATOMS: atom_id res chain seq x y z
N PRO A 1 6.86 16.40 2.68
CA PRO A 1 6.15 15.57 1.68
C PRO A 1 5.19 14.65 2.44
N ALA A 2 3.94 14.52 2.02
CA ALA A 2 2.98 13.65 2.71
C ALA A 2 3.31 12.19 2.34
N THR A 3 3.59 11.36 3.36
CA THR A 3 3.74 9.91 3.20
C THR A 3 2.36 9.30 3.07
N THR A 4 2.12 8.54 1.99
CA THR A 4 0.91 7.72 1.88
C THR A 4 1.05 6.54 2.85
N SER A 5 -0.03 6.14 3.52
CA SER A 5 -0.01 5.02 4.46
C SER A 5 -0.71 3.83 3.83
N ALA A 6 -0.05 2.68 3.87
CA ALA A 6 -0.54 1.39 3.39
C ALA A 6 -0.57 0.38 4.55
N SER A 7 -1.21 -0.76 4.33
CA SER A 7 -1.40 -1.81 5.33
C SER A 7 -0.62 -3.06 4.96
N THR A 8 0.00 -3.71 5.93
CA THR A 8 0.63 -5.02 5.71
C THR A 8 -0.37 -6.15 5.52
N CYS A 9 -1.66 -5.90 5.82
CA CYS A 9 -2.72 -6.89 5.79
C CYS A 9 -3.59 -6.84 4.51
N VAL A 10 -3.52 -5.77 3.73
CA VAL A 10 -4.29 -5.62 2.50
C VAL A 10 -3.43 -4.99 1.40
N PRO A 11 -3.54 -5.46 0.14
CA PRO A 11 -2.79 -4.87 -0.96
C PRO A 11 -3.15 -3.40 -1.20
N ASP A 12 -2.15 -2.58 -1.49
CA ASP A 12 -2.32 -1.15 -1.79
C ASP A 12 -2.46 -0.92 -3.30
N PRO A 13 -3.49 -0.20 -3.78
CA PRO A 13 -3.66 0.09 -5.21
C PRO A 13 -2.72 1.21 -5.66
N ILE A 14 -1.82 0.89 -6.58
CA ILE A 14 -0.82 1.80 -7.15
C ILE A 14 -1.23 2.17 -8.58
N THR A 15 -1.49 3.45 -8.82
CA THR A 15 -1.72 3.98 -10.16
C THR A 15 -0.40 4.31 -10.84
N ILE A 16 -0.20 3.76 -12.04
CA ILE A 16 0.96 4.02 -12.88
C ILE A 16 0.46 4.60 -14.21
N THR A 17 0.98 5.76 -14.57
CA THR A 17 0.62 6.45 -15.82
C THR A 17 1.88 6.69 -16.65
N ALA A 18 1.87 6.20 -17.89
CA ALA A 18 2.86 6.56 -18.89
C ALA A 18 2.54 7.96 -19.42
N LEU A 19 3.51 8.86 -19.38
CA LEU A 19 3.33 10.27 -19.76
C LEU A 19 4.18 10.62 -20.98
N ASP A 20 3.66 11.51 -21.82
CA ASP A 20 4.43 12.12 -22.91
C ASP A 20 5.29 13.29 -22.41
N SER A 21 6.02 13.93 -23.34
CA SER A 21 6.87 15.10 -23.06
C SER A 21 6.13 16.32 -22.49
N GLN A 22 4.80 16.36 -22.57
CA GLN A 22 3.93 17.43 -22.09
C GLN A 22 3.27 17.05 -20.76
N GLY A 23 3.59 15.88 -20.20
CA GLY A 23 3.01 15.36 -18.96
C GLY A 23 1.56 14.91 -19.13
N GLN A 24 1.13 14.57 -20.34
CA GLN A 24 -0.19 14.00 -20.61
C GLN A 24 -0.11 12.47 -20.74
N PRO A 25 -1.17 11.72 -20.37
CA PRO A 25 -1.18 10.27 -20.56
C PRO A 25 -0.92 9.88 -22.01
N LEU A 26 0.11 9.06 -22.22
CA LEU A 26 0.45 8.51 -23.53
C LEU A 26 -0.46 7.31 -23.82
N THR A 27 -1.64 7.58 -24.38
CA THR A 27 -2.71 6.58 -24.52
C THR A 27 -2.38 5.40 -25.42
N THR A 28 -1.38 5.55 -26.30
CA THR A 28 -0.90 4.51 -27.20
C THR A 28 0.31 3.75 -26.66
N TYR A 29 0.69 3.96 -25.40
CA TYR A 29 1.84 3.29 -24.79
C TYR A 29 1.59 1.77 -24.69
N THR A 30 2.53 0.98 -25.21
CA THR A 30 2.45 -0.50 -25.24
C THR A 30 3.75 -1.18 -24.80
N ASP A 31 4.72 -0.41 -24.32
CA ASP A 31 6.03 -0.93 -23.95
C ASP A 31 5.99 -1.53 -22.54
N THR A 32 7.08 -2.21 -22.19
CA THR A 32 7.25 -2.85 -20.88
C THR A 32 7.95 -1.92 -19.91
N ILE A 33 7.39 -1.81 -18.72
CA ILE A 33 8.06 -1.21 -17.56
C ILE A 33 8.53 -2.29 -16.60
N ALA A 34 9.71 -2.11 -16.02
CA ALA A 34 10.16 -2.83 -14.84
C ALA A 34 9.82 -2.04 -13.58
N LEU A 35 9.24 -2.73 -12.60
CA LEU A 35 8.84 -2.23 -11.30
C LEU A 35 9.78 -2.77 -10.23
N SER A 36 10.10 -1.90 -9.26
CA SER A 36 10.86 -2.28 -8.07
C SER A 36 10.42 -1.45 -6.86
N THR A 37 10.42 -2.07 -5.69
CA THR A 37 10.33 -1.37 -4.39
C THR A 37 11.72 -1.14 -3.83
N SER A 38 11.93 -0.02 -3.13
CA SER A 38 13.24 0.26 -2.51
C SER A 38 13.54 -0.61 -1.28
N SER A 39 12.51 -1.23 -0.68
CA SER A 39 12.67 -2.23 0.38
C SER A 39 13.14 -3.58 -0.18
N GLY A 40 12.87 -3.87 -1.45
CA GLY A 40 13.09 -5.20 -2.04
C GLY A 40 12.04 -6.22 -1.59
N HIS A 41 10.90 -5.76 -1.07
CA HIS A 41 9.80 -6.58 -0.56
C HIS A 41 8.51 -6.31 -1.34
N GLY A 42 7.59 -7.26 -1.25
CA GLY A 42 6.24 -7.14 -1.80
C GLY A 42 5.98 -7.94 -3.07
N ASN A 43 4.70 -8.15 -3.35
CA ASN A 43 4.18 -8.91 -4.47
C ASN A 43 3.22 -8.05 -5.29
N TRP A 44 3.39 -8.08 -6.61
CA TRP A 44 2.57 -7.33 -7.55
C TRP A 44 1.46 -8.19 -8.13
N SER A 45 0.26 -7.61 -8.28
CA SER A 45 -0.85 -8.20 -9.03
C SER A 45 -1.64 -7.13 -9.78
N ILE A 46 -2.47 -7.53 -10.76
CA ILE A 46 -3.30 -6.58 -11.52
C ILE A 46 -4.57 -6.27 -10.73
N ASP A 47 -4.88 -4.99 -10.57
CA ASP A 47 -6.22 -4.52 -10.17
C ASP A 47 -7.04 -4.17 -11.42
N GLN A 48 -6.55 -3.17 -12.16
CA GLN A 48 -7.16 -2.67 -13.38
C GLN A 48 -6.11 -2.49 -14.47
N GLY A 49 -6.15 -3.34 -15.49
CA GLY A 49 -5.23 -3.31 -16.62
C GLY A 49 -5.51 -4.46 -17.58
N GLN A 50 -5.32 -4.21 -18.87
CA GLN A 50 -5.48 -5.17 -19.96
C GLN A 50 -4.14 -5.62 -20.55
N GLY A 51 -3.03 -5.08 -20.03
CA GLY A 51 -1.68 -5.53 -20.31
C GLY A 51 -1.34 -6.85 -19.61
N ILE A 52 -0.05 -7.18 -19.60
CA ILE A 52 0.47 -8.43 -19.04
C ILE A 52 1.43 -8.09 -17.90
N LEU A 53 1.09 -8.54 -16.70
CA LEU A 53 1.99 -8.53 -15.54
C LEU A 53 2.76 -9.84 -15.48
N THR A 54 4.09 -9.72 -15.39
CA THR A 54 5.00 -10.83 -15.06
C THR A 54 5.61 -10.54 -13.69
N PRO A 55 5.09 -11.13 -12.60
CA PRO A 55 5.66 -10.95 -11.27
C PRO A 55 7.09 -11.47 -11.20
N GLY A 56 7.93 -10.79 -10.41
CA GLY A 56 9.22 -11.32 -10.00
C GLY A 56 9.08 -12.47 -9.00
N PRO A 57 10.20 -12.92 -8.40
CA PRO A 57 10.15 -13.86 -7.29
C PRO A 57 9.22 -13.37 -6.17
N ALA A 58 8.64 -14.31 -5.43
CA ALA A 58 7.78 -13.99 -4.30
C ALA A 58 8.50 -13.04 -3.33
N ASP A 59 7.79 -11.99 -2.92
CA ASP A 59 8.25 -10.99 -1.96
C ASP A 59 9.54 -10.26 -2.36
N SER A 60 9.82 -10.17 -3.66
CA SER A 60 11.03 -9.48 -4.17
C SER A 60 10.82 -7.98 -4.40
N GLY A 61 9.57 -7.51 -4.35
CA GLY A 61 9.20 -6.15 -4.75
C GLY A 61 9.34 -5.86 -6.24
N THR A 62 9.68 -6.87 -7.06
CA THR A 62 9.92 -6.71 -8.50
C THR A 62 8.82 -7.31 -9.36
N ALA A 63 8.55 -6.70 -10.51
CA ALA A 63 7.67 -7.22 -11.55
C ALA A 63 7.90 -6.46 -12.86
N ASP A 64 7.55 -7.06 -13.99
CA ASP A 64 7.45 -6.36 -15.27
C ASP A 64 5.97 -6.22 -15.67
N TYR A 65 5.57 -5.05 -16.16
CA TYR A 65 4.25 -4.85 -16.74
C TYR A 65 4.37 -4.34 -18.17
N THR A 66 3.85 -5.11 -19.12
CA THR A 66 3.74 -4.71 -20.52
C THR A 66 2.38 -4.07 -20.74
N PHE A 67 2.37 -2.79 -21.09
CA PHE A 67 1.13 -2.05 -21.34
C PHE A 67 0.39 -2.58 -22.57
N SER A 68 -0.93 -2.49 -22.51
CA SER A 68 -1.81 -2.58 -23.68
C SER A 68 -2.28 -1.20 -24.07
N SER A 69 -2.50 -0.95 -25.36
CA SER A 69 -3.13 0.32 -25.79
C SER A 69 -4.56 0.47 -25.23
N ALA A 70 -5.19 -0.62 -24.80
CA ALA A 70 -6.48 -0.59 -24.10
C ALA A 70 -6.38 -0.01 -22.68
N ASP A 71 -5.18 0.06 -22.10
CA ASP A 71 -4.93 0.71 -20.81
C ASP A 71 -5.04 2.24 -20.93
N GLN A 72 -5.04 2.78 -22.16
CA GLN A 72 -5.09 4.22 -22.41
C GLN A 72 -3.99 4.97 -21.63
N GLY A 73 -2.81 4.35 -21.49
CA GLY A 73 -1.64 4.90 -20.82
C GLY A 73 -1.70 4.89 -19.30
N THR A 74 -2.71 4.28 -18.66
CA THR A 74 -2.81 4.17 -17.19
C THR A 74 -3.24 2.78 -16.75
N VAL A 75 -2.57 2.27 -15.72
CA VAL A 75 -2.88 0.97 -15.08
C VAL A 75 -2.98 1.16 -13.56
N ILE A 76 -3.78 0.33 -12.91
CA ILE A 76 -3.77 0.18 -11.45
C ILE A 76 -3.28 -1.24 -11.14
N LEU A 77 -2.21 -1.33 -10.37
CA LEU A 77 -1.64 -2.58 -9.88
C LEU A 77 -1.72 -2.61 -8.36
N TYR A 78 -1.96 -3.78 -7.79
CA TYR A 78 -1.85 -3.98 -6.36
C TYR A 78 -0.40 -4.28 -5.98
N LEU A 79 0.07 -3.64 -4.90
CA LEU A 79 1.28 -4.02 -4.18
C LEU A 79 0.88 -4.58 -2.80
N ALA A 80 1.09 -5.88 -2.61
CA ALA A 80 0.93 -6.54 -1.32
C ALA A 80 2.31 -6.69 -0.66
N ASP A 81 2.54 -5.98 0.44
CA ASP A 81 3.77 -6.10 1.23
C ASP A 81 3.40 -6.52 2.66
N THR A 82 3.95 -7.65 3.13
CA THR A 82 3.73 -8.13 4.50
C THR A 82 4.74 -7.57 5.49
N HIS A 83 5.68 -6.76 5.02
CA HIS A 83 6.69 -6.11 5.83
C HIS A 83 6.24 -4.69 6.13
N ALA A 84 6.26 -4.33 7.41
CA ALA A 84 6.10 -2.94 7.78
C ALA A 84 7.40 -2.23 7.38
N ASP A 85 7.34 -1.35 6.38
CA ASP A 85 8.50 -0.67 5.80
C ASP A 85 8.10 0.73 5.29
N ASP A 86 9.10 1.60 5.16
CA ASP A 86 9.00 2.83 4.37
C ASP A 86 9.69 2.63 3.04
N LEU A 87 8.92 2.62 1.95
CA LEU A 87 9.42 2.31 0.62
C LEU A 87 9.01 3.34 -0.42
N THR A 88 9.76 3.36 -1.52
CA THR A 88 9.38 4.02 -2.77
C THR A 88 9.26 2.98 -3.87
N ILE A 89 8.44 3.28 -4.87
CA ILE A 89 8.28 2.45 -6.06
C ILE A 89 9.01 3.15 -7.21
N THR A 90 9.80 2.41 -7.96
CA THR A 90 10.42 2.88 -9.21
C THR A 90 9.88 2.08 -10.38
N ALA A 91 9.38 2.79 -11.39
CA ALA A 91 9.02 2.24 -12.69
C ALA A 91 10.05 2.69 -13.73
N THR A 92 10.61 1.75 -14.49
CA THR A 92 11.59 2.00 -15.54
C THR A 92 11.09 1.47 -16.87
N ASP A 93 10.91 2.32 -17.87
CA ASP A 93 10.68 1.91 -19.25
C ASP A 93 11.92 1.15 -19.77
N LEU A 94 11.73 -0.09 -20.20
CA LEU A 94 12.83 -0.96 -20.63
C LEU A 94 13.37 -0.66 -22.04
N VAL A 95 12.67 0.16 -22.82
CA VAL A 95 13.05 0.56 -24.18
C VAL A 95 13.66 1.96 -24.17
N ALA A 96 12.94 2.93 -23.64
CA ALA A 96 13.36 4.33 -23.57
C ALA A 96 14.31 4.63 -22.39
N GLY A 97 14.36 3.75 -21.38
CA GLY A 97 15.18 3.94 -20.18
C GLY A 97 14.69 5.08 -19.26
N VAL A 98 13.46 5.56 -19.46
CA VAL A 98 12.86 6.63 -18.66
C VAL A 98 12.36 6.05 -17.34
N THR A 99 12.67 6.74 -16.24
CA THR A 99 12.32 6.28 -14.88
C THR A 99 11.38 7.26 -14.19
N GLY A 100 10.41 6.74 -13.46
CA GLY A 100 9.60 7.49 -12.49
C GLY A 100 9.71 6.85 -11.11
N THR A 101 9.79 7.68 -10.06
CA THR A 101 9.81 7.21 -8.67
C THR A 101 8.70 7.89 -7.88
N SER A 102 7.98 7.11 -7.06
CA SER A 102 6.90 7.60 -6.22
C SER A 102 7.38 8.46 -5.04
N SER A 103 6.44 9.09 -4.33
CA SER A 103 6.71 9.50 -2.94
C SER A 103 6.82 8.28 -2.03
N ALA A 104 7.33 8.48 -0.81
CA ALA A 104 7.43 7.40 0.17
C ALA A 104 6.05 6.90 0.61
N ILE A 105 5.91 5.58 0.66
CA ILE A 105 4.75 4.83 1.10
C ILE A 105 5.15 4.10 2.39
N ALA A 106 4.32 4.25 3.42
CA ALA A 106 4.50 3.68 4.73
C ALA A 106 3.60 2.46 4.90
N PHE A 107 4.11 1.25 4.66
CA PHE A 107 3.42 0.01 5.02
C PHE A 107 3.50 -0.20 6.53
N ARG A 108 2.37 -0.45 7.19
CA ARG A 108 2.29 -0.59 8.64
C ARG A 108 1.41 -1.77 9.05
N ASP A 109 1.79 -2.40 10.16
CA ASP A 109 0.93 -3.30 10.89
C ASP A 109 -0.16 -2.48 11.59
N ASN A 110 -1.40 -2.69 11.17
CA ASN A 110 -2.55 -1.99 11.73
C ASN A 110 -3.26 -2.88 12.76
N ALA A 111 -3.47 -2.38 13.96
CA ALA A 111 -4.28 -3.04 14.99
C ALA A 111 -5.38 -2.11 15.51
N PHE A 112 -6.58 -2.65 15.73
CA PHE A 112 -7.63 -1.95 16.48
C PHE A 112 -7.65 -2.49 17.91
N VAL A 113 -7.53 -1.59 18.89
CA VAL A 113 -7.67 -1.88 20.31
C VAL A 113 -8.98 -1.30 20.79
N PHE A 114 -9.84 -2.16 21.32
CA PHE A 114 -11.09 -1.77 21.96
C PHE A 114 -10.84 -1.66 23.46
N THR A 115 -11.21 -0.53 24.06
CA THR A 115 -11.09 -0.29 25.49
C THR A 115 -12.43 0.15 26.05
N PRO A 116 -12.98 -0.51 27.08
CA PRO A 116 -14.15 -0.02 27.78
C PRO A 116 -13.84 1.33 28.45
N GLU A 117 -14.66 2.34 28.17
CA GLU A 117 -14.58 3.64 28.82
C GLU A 117 -15.57 3.66 29.98
N ASN A 118 -15.05 3.78 31.20
CA ASN A 118 -15.76 3.65 32.48
C ASN A 118 -16.13 2.20 32.85
N PRO A 119 -15.16 1.42 33.35
CA PRO A 119 -15.45 0.06 33.79
C PRO A 119 -16.47 0.02 34.95
N PRO A 120 -17.36 -0.99 34.99
CA PRO A 120 -18.24 -1.21 36.13
C PRO A 120 -17.48 -1.36 37.45
N ALA A 121 -18.18 -1.21 38.58
CA ALA A 121 -17.63 -1.48 39.91
C ALA A 121 -17.11 -2.93 40.08
N ASP A 122 -17.51 -3.82 39.17
CA ASP A 122 -17.13 -5.23 39.12
C ASP A 122 -15.73 -5.47 38.51
N GLY A 123 -15.05 -4.41 38.02
CA GLY A 123 -13.64 -4.44 37.61
C GLY A 123 -13.38 -3.83 36.23
N PRO A 124 -12.12 -3.46 35.92
CA PRO A 124 -11.74 -3.08 34.57
C PRO A 124 -12.02 -4.23 33.59
N ASP A 125 -12.52 -3.90 32.40
CA ASP A 125 -12.68 -4.82 31.27
C ASP A 125 -13.85 -5.83 31.31
N VAL A 126 -14.86 -5.58 32.14
CA VAL A 126 -16.09 -6.39 32.17
C VAL A 126 -17.16 -5.78 31.27
N VAL A 127 -17.49 -6.46 30.16
CA VAL A 127 -18.64 -6.13 29.32
C VAL A 127 -19.83 -7.01 29.70
N VAL A 128 -20.95 -6.39 30.10
CA VAL A 128 -22.16 -7.11 30.52
C VAL A 128 -23.22 -7.09 29.41
N ALA A 129 -23.62 -8.28 28.94
CA ALA A 129 -24.66 -8.40 27.91
C ALA A 129 -25.97 -7.70 28.33
N GLY A 130 -26.50 -6.85 27.45
CA GLY A 130 -27.75 -6.10 27.69
C GLY A 130 -27.59 -4.77 28.44
N ARG A 131 -26.37 -4.39 28.82
CA ARG A 131 -26.07 -3.07 29.37
C ARG A 131 -25.42 -2.18 28.30
N PRO A 132 -25.88 -0.95 28.09
CA PRO A 132 -25.15 0.02 27.29
C PRO A 132 -23.81 0.34 27.95
N GLU A 133 -22.72 0.18 27.22
CA GLU A 133 -21.36 0.54 27.64
C GLU A 133 -20.70 1.42 26.57
N THR A 134 -19.86 2.34 27.01
CA THR A 134 -19.04 3.14 26.10
C THR A 134 -17.78 2.37 25.80
N ILE A 135 -17.51 2.12 24.52
CA ILE A 135 -16.28 1.49 24.05
C ILE A 135 -15.50 2.56 23.29
N GLY A 136 -14.29 2.86 23.75
CA GLY A 136 -13.32 3.62 22.99
C GLY A 136 -12.60 2.69 22.02
N VAL A 137 -12.46 3.12 20.76
CA VAL A 137 -11.71 2.37 19.76
C VAL A 137 -10.44 3.13 19.41
N ALA A 138 -9.29 2.46 19.54
CA ALA A 138 -7.99 3.02 19.22
C ALA A 138 -7.35 2.28 18.05
N MET A 139 -6.91 2.99 17.02
CA MET A 139 -6.00 2.41 16.02
C MET A 139 -4.57 2.50 16.55
N ILE A 140 -3.92 1.35 16.69
CA ILE A 140 -2.53 1.21 17.09
C ILE A 140 -1.71 0.87 15.85
N ASP A 141 -0.70 1.69 15.62
CA ASP A 141 0.34 1.43 14.64
C ASP A 141 1.59 0.93 15.35
N ARG A 142 2.31 0.02 14.70
CA ARG A 142 3.66 -0.35 15.07
C ARG A 142 4.67 0.37 14.18
N ASP A 143 5.65 1.02 14.79
CA ASP A 143 6.84 1.53 14.09
C ASP A 143 7.65 0.33 13.56
N PRO A 144 7.92 0.26 12.25
CA PRO A 144 8.62 -0.87 11.65
C PRO A 144 10.08 -0.99 12.09
N THR A 145 10.70 0.13 12.45
CA THR A 145 12.13 0.20 12.76
C THR A 145 12.40 0.00 14.25
N THR A 146 11.55 0.54 15.12
CA THR A 146 11.74 0.48 16.57
C THR A 146 10.80 -0.49 17.26
N GLY A 147 9.77 -0.98 16.57
CA GLY A 147 8.71 -1.81 17.16
C GLY A 147 7.78 -1.06 18.12
N THR A 148 7.94 0.27 18.24
CA THR A 148 7.17 1.08 19.18
C THR A 148 5.72 1.19 18.74
N LEU A 149 4.79 1.06 19.68
CA LEU A 149 3.35 1.17 19.42
C LEU A 149 2.88 2.60 19.67
N TRP A 150 2.08 3.15 18.75
CA TRP A 150 1.51 4.49 18.90
C TRP A 150 0.03 4.49 18.52
N THR A 151 -0.79 5.25 19.26
CA THR A 151 -2.21 5.42 18.95
C THR A 151 -2.40 6.54 17.92
N ARG A 152 -2.95 6.23 16.75
CA ARG A 152 -3.19 7.23 15.69
C ARG A 152 -4.54 7.94 15.79
N ALA A 153 -5.56 7.25 16.28
CA ALA A 153 -6.90 7.80 16.42
C ALA A 153 -7.62 7.13 17.59
N ARG A 154 -8.41 7.90 18.33
CA ARG A 154 -9.44 7.40 19.25
C ARG A 154 -10.80 7.81 18.70
N LEU A 155 -11.71 6.85 18.60
CA LEU A 155 -13.12 7.03 18.22
C LEU A 155 -14.00 6.77 19.43
#